data_AF-A0A936NYX6-F1
#
_entry.id   AF-A0A936NYX6-F1
#
_cell.length_a   1.000
_cell.length_b   1.000
_cell.length_c   1.000
_cell.angle_alpha   90.00
_cell.angle_beta   90.00
_cell.angle_gamma   90.00
#
_symmetry.space_group_name_H-M   'P 1'
#
loop_
_entity.id
_entity.type
_entity.pdbx_description
1 polymer ?
#
loop_
_entity_poly.entity_id
_entity_poly.type
_entity_poly.pdbx_seq_one_letter_code
_entity_poly.pdbx_strand_id
1 'polypeptide(L)'
;MFNLFYQLNPAERRRILADAGFKRNDMRIWEHSDGRAVGEGVIRALTDEAFYRYLGIDRQFVVQDDGDSILEIDDPSADTPMTIN
;
A
#
# COMPACT_ATOMS: atom_id res chain seq x y z
N MET A 1 -1.48 -17.74 11.46
CA MET A 1 -1.28 -16.95 10.22
C MET A 1 -0.73 -15.60 10.66
N PHE A 2 0.59 -15.41 10.59
CA PHE A 2 1.25 -14.18 11.03
C PHE A 2 1.29 -13.20 9.86
N ASN A 3 0.59 -12.08 9.99
CA ASN A 3 0.66 -10.98 9.04
C ASN A 3 2.04 -10.32 9.13
N LEU A 4 2.94 -10.70 8.21
CA LEU A 4 4.25 -10.09 7.95
C LEU A 4 4.12 -8.71 7.26
N PHE A 5 3.13 -7.91 7.67
CA PHE A 5 3.03 -6.54 7.18
C PHE A 5 4.10 -5.71 7.87
N TYR A 6 5.12 -5.34 7.09
CA TYR A 6 6.10 -4.30 7.39
C TYR A 6 5.43 -3.19 8.20
N GLN A 7 5.77 -3.09 9.48
CA GLN A 7 5.48 -1.92 10.28
C GLN A 7 6.72 -1.05 10.21
N LEU A 8 6.61 0.11 9.57
CA LEU A 8 7.67 1.10 9.58
C LEU A 8 8.06 1.41 11.03
N ASN A 9 9.33 1.26 11.33
CA ASN A 9 9.81 1.58 12.66
C ASN A 9 9.76 3.11 12.90
N PRO A 10 9.80 3.58 14.16
CA PRO A 10 9.70 5.01 14.44
C PRO A 10 10.80 5.87 13.84
N ALA A 11 11.98 5.32 13.51
CA ALA A 11 13.05 6.08 12.86
C ALA A 11 12.76 6.28 11.37
N GLU A 12 12.25 5.25 10.69
CA GLU A 12 11.82 5.32 9.28
C GLU A 12 10.69 6.32 9.10
N ARG A 13 9.67 6.29 9.97
CA ARG A 13 8.56 7.26 9.90
C ARG A 13 9.02 8.71 10.03
N ARG A 14 9.96 8.98 10.93
CA ARG A 14 10.56 10.32 11.08
C ARG A 14 11.35 10.73 9.84
N ARG A 15 12.05 9.79 9.21
CA ARG A 15 12.78 10.04 7.97
C ARG A 15 11.83 10.38 6.82
N ILE A 16 10.77 9.58 6.63
CA ILE A 16 9.76 9.82 5.60
C ILE A 16 9.07 11.18 5.80
N LEU A 17 8.77 11.58 7.04
CA LEU A 17 8.23 12.91 7.34
C LEU A 17 9.20 14.03 6.93
N ALA A 18 10.48 13.89 7.28
CA ALA A 18 11.50 14.85 6.88
C ALA A 18 11.64 14.94 5.35
N ASP A 19 11.61 13.79 4.66
CA ASP A 19 11.67 13.71 3.20
C ASP A 19 10.41 14.33 2.55
N ALA A 20 9.26 14.21 3.20
CA ALA A 20 8.01 14.87 2.83
C ALA A 20 7.95 16.37 3.23
N GLY A 21 9.05 16.93 3.74
CA GLY A 21 9.18 18.36 4.05
C GLY A 21 8.66 18.78 5.42
N PHE A 22 8.21 17.85 6.26
CA PHE A 22 7.83 18.17 7.63
C PHE A 22 9.06 18.50 8.48
N LYS A 23 8.94 19.50 9.34
CA LYS A 23 9.96 19.88 10.32
C LYS A 23 9.45 19.60 11.71
N ARG A 24 10.33 19.02 12.54
CA ARG A 24 10.01 18.73 13.93
C ARG A 24 10.32 19.96 14.80
N ASN A 25 9.35 20.38 15.60
CA ASN A 25 9.51 21.45 16.58
C ASN A 25 9.91 20.91 17.97
N ASP A 26 10.18 21.81 18.91
CA ASP A 26 10.58 21.46 20.29
C ASP A 26 9.48 20.71 21.06
N MET A 27 8.22 20.89 20.67
CA MET A 27 7.07 20.17 21.22
C MET A 27 6.91 18.75 20.66
N ARG A 28 7.85 18.29 19.83
CA ARG A 28 7.82 16.98 19.15
C ARG A 28 6.61 16.83 18.22
N ILE A 29 6.18 17.94 17.64
CA ILE A 29 5.17 17.99 16.59
C ILE A 29 5.89 18.18 15.26
N TRP A 30 5.46 17.42 14.26
CA TRP A 30 5.90 17.55 12.89
C TRP A 30 4.95 18.49 12.17
N GLU A 31 5.47 19.58 11.61
CA GLU A 31 4.71 20.62 10.94
C GLU A 31 5.19 20.77 9.49
N HIS A 32 4.25 20.93 8.57
CA HIS A 32 4.51 21.18 7.17
C HIS A 32 3.95 22.55 6.75
N SER A 33 4.55 23.18 5.75
CA SER A 33 4.19 24.55 5.32
C SER A 33 2.79 24.66 4.72
N ASP A 34 2.15 23.54 4.38
CA ASP A 34 0.75 23.48 3.93
C ASP A 34 -0.27 23.54 5.08
N GLY A 35 0.20 23.64 6.34
CA GLY A 35 -0.66 23.71 7.52
C GLY A 35 -0.97 22.35 8.17
N ARG A 36 -0.49 21.23 7.62
CA ARG A 36 -0.59 19.93 8.27
C ARG A 36 0.37 19.84 9.47
N ALA A 37 -0.12 19.28 10.57
CA ALA A 37 0.70 18.97 11.74
C ALA A 37 0.32 17.63 12.36
N VAL A 38 1.30 16.92 12.94
CA VAL A 38 1.08 15.64 13.63
C VAL A 38 2.07 15.42 14.76
N GLY A 39 1.58 14.98 15.92
CA GLY A 39 2.42 14.67 17.08
C GLY A 39 3.16 13.33 16.94
N GLU A 40 4.36 13.24 17.51
CA GLU A 40 5.16 12.00 17.55
C GLU A 40 4.38 10.78 18.07
N GLY A 41 3.53 10.97 19.08
CA GLY A 41 2.69 9.90 19.63
C GLY A 41 1.66 9.38 18.63
N VAL A 42 1.07 10.27 17.83
CA VAL A 42 0.10 9.91 16.78
C VAL A 42 0.82 9.15 15.67
N ILE A 43 1.99 9.63 15.23
CA ILE A 43 2.80 8.93 14.21
C ILE A 43 3.11 7.50 14.63
N ARG A 44 3.36 7.24 15.92
CA ARG A 44 3.65 5.87 16.42
C ARG A 44 2.43 4.97 16.51
N ALA A 45 1.24 5.55 16.65
CA ALA A 45 -0.01 4.81 16.76
C ALA A 45 -0.66 4.50 15.41
N LEU A 46 -0.36 5.30 14.37
CA LEU A 46 -0.93 5.11 13.04
C LEU A 46 -0.48 3.78 12.43
N THR A 47 -1.40 3.08 11.76
CA THR A 47 -1.01 2.04 10.81
C THR A 47 -0.20 2.65 9.67
N ASP A 48 0.64 1.86 9.02
CA ASP A 48 1.43 2.33 7.88
C ASP A 48 0.53 2.92 6.78
N GLU A 49 -0.68 2.38 6.59
CA GLU A 49 -1.62 2.84 5.55
C GLU A 49 -2.14 4.22 5.86
N ALA A 50 -2.58 4.43 7.10
CA ALA A 50 -3.04 5.73 7.55
C ALA A 50 -1.90 6.76 7.53
N PHE A 51 -0.67 6.34 7.82
CA PHE A 51 0.51 7.20 7.72
C PHE A 51 0.78 7.66 6.28
N TYR A 52 0.84 6.75 5.30
CA TYR A 52 1.05 7.12 3.90
C TYR A 52 -0.11 7.96 3.34
N ARG A 53 -1.36 7.63 3.70
CA ARG A 53 -2.54 8.43 3.31
C ARG A 53 -2.48 9.84 3.88
N TYR A 54 -2.05 10.01 5.14
CA TYR A 54 -1.86 11.33 5.74
C TYR A 54 -0.83 12.17 4.97
N LEU A 55 0.24 11.54 4.48
CA LEU A 55 1.25 12.20 3.66
C LEU A 55 0.74 12.54 2.26
N GLY A 56 -0.34 11.91 1.78
CA GLY A 56 -0.80 12.01 0.40
C GLY A 56 0.06 11.17 -0.55
N ILE A 57 0.73 10.14 -0.03
CA ILE A 57 1.52 9.19 -0.81
C ILE A 57 0.61 8.00 -1.09
N ASP A 58 0.19 7.85 -2.35
CA ASP A 58 -0.46 6.63 -2.77
C ASP A 58 0.56 5.50 -2.76
N ARG A 59 0.31 4.47 -1.95
CA ARG A 59 1.05 3.22 -2.06
C ARG A 59 0.71 2.63 -3.41
N GLN A 60 1.61 2.76 -4.39
CA GLN A 60 1.63 1.85 -5.52
C GLN A 60 1.93 0.46 -4.95
N PHE A 61 0.88 -0.30 -4.67
CA PHE A 61 1.00 -1.73 -4.56
C PHE A 61 1.45 -2.20 -5.94
N VAL A 62 2.73 -2.52 -6.08
CA VAL A 62 3.19 -3.33 -7.20
C VAL A 62 2.53 -4.68 -6.97
N VAL A 63 1.37 -4.90 -7.59
CA VAL A 63 0.85 -6.24 -7.76
C VAL A 63 1.89 -6.93 -8.61
N GLN A 64 2.66 -7.82 -7.99
CA GLN A 64 3.51 -8.72 -8.75
C GLN A 64 2.54 -9.66 -9.45
N ASP A 65 2.15 -9.28 -10.66
CA ASP A 65 1.39 -10.12 -11.57
C ASP A 65 2.34 -11.24 -12.00
N ASP A 66 2.40 -12.29 -11.17
CA ASP A 66 3.02 -13.55 -11.54
C ASP A 66 2.11 -14.14 -12.63
N GLY A 67 2.36 -13.72 -13.87
CA GLY A 67 1.52 -13.93 -15.06
C GLY A 67 1.40 -15.38 -15.50
N ASP A 68 0.88 -16.25 -14.63
CA ASP A 68 0.66 -17.67 -14.87
C ASP A 68 -0.77 -18.09 -14.51
N SER A 69 -1.73 -17.19 -14.72
CA SER A 69 -3.14 -17.55 -14.77
C SER A 69 -3.55 -17.75 -16.23
N ILE A 70 -3.18 -18.91 -16.78
CA ILE A 70 -3.84 -19.46 -17.96
C ILE A 70 -5.32 -19.66 -17.63
N LEU A 71 -6.17 -18.74 -18.11
CA LEU A 71 -7.59 -19.00 -18.26
C LEU A 71 -7.73 -20.08 -19.32
N GLU A 72 -7.74 -21.35 -18.90
CA GLU A 72 -8.23 -22.45 -19.71
C GLU A 72 -9.73 -22.22 -19.91
N ILE A 73 -10.05 -21.58 -21.03
CA ILE A 73 -11.42 -21.48 -21.52
C ILE A 73 -11.74 -22.87 -22.05
N ASP A 74 -12.33 -23.72 -21.21
CA ASP A 74 -13.03 -24.91 -21.68
C ASP A 74 -14.14 -24.42 -22.62
N ASP A 75 -13.91 -24.56 -23.93
CA ASP A 75 -14.91 -24.32 -24.96
C ASP A 75 -15.90 -25.49 -24.95
N PRO A 76 -17.17 -25.30 -24.51
CA PRO A 76 -18.15 -26.38 -24.48
C PRO A 76 -18.88 -26.47 -25.83
N SER A 77 -18.19 -26.31 -26.96
CA SER A 77 -18.74 -26.65 -28.27
C SER A 77 -18.74 -28.17 -28.48
N ALA A 78 -19.51 -28.87 -27.65
CA ALA A 78 -19.98 -30.21 -27.97
C ALA A 78 -21.03 -30.09 -29.07
N ASP A 79 -20.61 -30.26 -30.33
CA ASP A 79 -21.52 -30.54 -31.43
C ASP A 79 -21.01 -31.75 -32.22
N THR A 80 -21.49 -32.93 -31.82
CA THR A 80 -21.63 -34.08 -32.72
C THR A 80 -23.13 -34.35 -32.78
N PRO A 81 -23.76 -34.64 -33.94
CA PRO A 81 -23.31 -35.71 -34.83
C PRO A 81 -23.57 -35.50 -36.34
N MET A 82 -22.80 -36.16 -37.22
CA MET A 82 -23.39 -36.78 -38.42
C MET A 82 -22.69 -38.10 -38.74
N THR A 83 -23.44 -39.19 -38.56
CA THR A 83 -23.15 -40.49 -39.16
C THR A 83 -23.38 -40.38 -40.66
N ILE A 84 -22.32 -40.60 -41.44
CA ILE A 84 -22.39 -40.82 -42.89
C ILE A 84 -22.62 -42.32 -43.11
N ASN A 85 -23.74 -42.66 -43.75
CA ASN A 85 -23.99 -43.94 -44.42
C ASN A 85 -24.11 -43.67 -45.92
#